data_AF-A0A1V5JYU4-F1
#
_entry.id   AF-A0A1V5JYU4-F1
#
_cell.length_a   1.000
_cell.length_b   1.000
_cell.length_c   1.000
_cell.angle_alpha   90.00
_cell.angle_beta   90.00
_cell.angle_gamma   90.00
#
_symmetry.space_group_name_H-M   'P 1'
#
loop_
_entity.id
_entity.type
_entity.pdbx_description
1 polymer ?
#
loop_
_entity_poly.entity_id
_entity_poly.type
_entity_poly.pdbx_seq_one_letter_code
_entity_poly.pdbx_strand_id
1 'polypeptide(L)'
;MKKYGVLFLFVFLLIAGLSLSAEEAPRIGVLRFTNQTSAGWWSASVGDELSDMLTSELVSMESFDVLERKEINAVLSEQDLGESGRIDPETKAQLRKIKGARYLIAGTVSSYEENTSGGEGGISFKGIGLGGKKDKAYIAVDVKVIDTTTGQIVDAKTIEANASSSAVGVGLSKGSFSGNLSKYNKTPAGKAIRACIIYIAEYLDCSLVKGKNDPCMDQWRQIEGKRKAKTKKSIKLD
;
A
#
# COMPACT_ATOMS: atom_id res chain seq x y z
N MET A 1 58.85 22.85 8.54
CA MET A 1 58.19 21.98 7.52
C MET A 1 57.57 20.70 8.08
N LYS A 2 58.05 20.12 9.21
CA LYS A 2 57.51 18.85 9.76
C LYS A 2 56.17 18.93 10.53
N LYS A 3 55.72 20.11 10.98
CA LYS A 3 54.50 20.26 11.82
C LYS A 3 53.18 20.30 11.02
N TYR A 4 53.23 20.68 9.74
CA TYR A 4 52.03 20.73 8.88
C TYR A 4 51.70 19.37 8.25
N GLY A 5 52.68 18.46 8.13
CA GLY A 5 52.46 17.12 7.58
C GLY A 5 51.60 16.22 8.47
N VAL A 6 51.71 16.36 9.80
CA VAL A 6 50.91 15.57 10.76
C VAL A 6 49.46 16.05 10.82
N LEU A 7 49.23 17.37 10.68
CA LEU A 7 47.88 17.95 10.65
C LEU A 7 47.13 17.57 9.36
N PHE A 8 47.83 17.54 8.22
CA PHE A 8 47.25 17.12 6.94
C PHE A 8 46.88 15.63 6.92
N LEU A 9 47.69 14.77 7.57
CA LEU A 9 47.42 13.34 7.68
C LEU A 9 46.19 13.03 8.55
N PHE A 10 45.96 13.81 9.62
CA PHE A 10 44.80 13.65 10.50
C PHE A 10 43.49 14.12 9.85
N VAL A 11 43.52 15.17 9.04
CA VAL A 11 42.34 15.65 8.29
C VAL A 11 41.97 14.67 7.17
N PHE A 12 42.95 14.05 6.52
CA PHE A 12 42.70 13.05 5.46
C PHE A 12 42.11 11.74 6.03
N LEU A 13 42.51 11.34 7.25
CA LEU A 13 41.95 10.16 7.93
C LEU A 13 40.51 10.36 8.43
N LEU A 14 40.10 11.62 8.68
CA LEU A 14 38.73 11.95 9.12
C LEU A 14 37.72 11.97 7.97
N ILE A 15 38.16 12.14 6.73
CA ILE A 15 37.28 12.15 5.53
C ILE A 15 37.09 10.73 4.97
N ALA A 16 38.01 9.80 5.22
CA ALA A 16 37.93 8.42 4.73
C ALA A 16 36.93 7.53 5.50
N GLY A 17 36.36 8.01 6.62
CA GLY A 17 35.48 7.22 7.49
C GLY A 17 33.97 7.39 7.25
N LEU A 18 33.55 8.34 6.41
CA LEU A 18 32.14 8.55 6.08
C LEU A 18 31.78 7.77 4.81
N SER A 19 31.73 6.45 4.92
CA SER A 19 30.90 5.67 4.00
C SER A 19 29.45 5.96 4.35
N LEU A 20 28.90 7.02 3.77
CA LEU A 20 27.45 7.20 3.67
C LEU A 20 26.96 6.07 2.77
N SER A 21 26.66 4.90 3.36
CA SER A 21 25.87 3.89 2.66
C SER A 21 24.53 4.53 2.40
N ALA A 22 24.34 5.05 1.19
CA ALA A 22 23.02 5.30 0.66
C ALA A 22 22.32 3.95 0.69
N GLU A 23 21.44 3.76 1.67
CA GLU A 23 20.64 2.54 1.79
C GLU A 23 19.80 2.47 0.51
N GLU A 24 20.11 1.50 -0.35
CA GLU A 24 19.41 1.33 -1.62
C GLU A 24 17.92 1.10 -1.33
N ALA A 25 17.06 1.88 -1.99
CA ALA A 25 15.62 1.84 -1.74
C ALA A 25 15.10 0.40 -1.82
N PRO A 26 14.23 -0.05 -0.88
CA PRO A 26 13.75 -1.41 -0.88
C PRO A 26 13.06 -1.76 -2.21
N ARG A 27 13.56 -2.82 -2.87
CA ARG A 27 12.96 -3.36 -4.11
C ARG A 27 11.73 -4.19 -3.78
N ILE A 28 10.56 -3.70 -4.17
CA ILE A 28 9.29 -4.34 -3.82
C ILE A 28 8.45 -4.64 -5.06
N GLY A 29 7.66 -5.70 -5.00
CA GLY A 29 6.61 -5.98 -5.99
C GLY A 29 5.26 -6.14 -5.29
N VAL A 30 4.20 -5.60 -5.86
CA VAL A 30 2.85 -5.75 -5.33
C VAL A 30 2.18 -6.93 -6.03
N LEU A 31 1.68 -7.89 -5.25
CA LEU A 31 0.87 -8.98 -5.76
C LEU A 31 -0.58 -8.55 -5.89
N ARG A 32 -1.29 -9.20 -6.80
CA ARG A 32 -2.75 -9.08 -6.93
C ARG A 32 -3.42 -9.29 -5.57
N PHE A 33 -4.36 -8.41 -5.23
CA PHE A 33 -5.11 -8.52 -3.99
C PHE A 33 -6.12 -9.66 -4.05
N THR A 34 -6.33 -10.31 -2.91
CA THR A 34 -7.37 -11.34 -2.72
C THR A 34 -8.49 -10.83 -1.84
N ASN A 35 -9.63 -11.53 -1.84
CA ASN A 35 -10.78 -11.19 -1.01
C ASN A 35 -11.34 -12.43 -0.33
N GLN A 36 -11.62 -12.30 0.97
CA GLN A 36 -12.22 -13.32 1.83
C GLN A 36 -13.60 -12.90 2.35
N THR A 37 -14.18 -11.84 1.78
CA THR A 37 -15.47 -11.26 2.16
C THR A 37 -16.52 -11.46 1.07
N SER A 38 -17.79 -11.25 1.43
CA SER A 38 -18.92 -11.18 0.49
C SER A 38 -19.20 -9.75 0.00
N ALA A 39 -18.18 -8.89 -0.08
CA ALA A 39 -18.32 -7.52 -0.54
C ALA A 39 -18.92 -7.41 -1.94
N GLY A 40 -20.08 -6.76 -2.08
CA GLY A 40 -20.79 -6.63 -3.36
C GLY A 40 -20.07 -5.76 -4.42
N TRP A 41 -19.08 -4.96 -4.00
CA TRP A 41 -18.21 -4.20 -4.90
C TRP A 41 -17.05 -5.01 -5.44
N TRP A 42 -16.75 -6.18 -4.88
CA TRP A 42 -15.66 -7.02 -5.34
C TRP A 42 -16.03 -7.72 -6.65
N SER A 43 -15.12 -7.67 -7.62
CA SER A 43 -15.23 -8.41 -8.88
C SER A 43 -13.88 -8.99 -9.28
N ALA A 44 -13.85 -9.78 -10.36
CA ALA A 44 -12.62 -10.41 -10.83
C ALA A 44 -11.50 -9.42 -11.20
N SER A 45 -11.78 -8.16 -11.53
CA SER A 45 -10.73 -7.17 -11.83
C SER A 45 -10.26 -6.39 -10.60
N VAL A 46 -11.04 -6.37 -9.52
CA VAL A 46 -10.79 -5.48 -8.37
C VAL A 46 -9.48 -5.83 -7.67
N GLY A 47 -9.10 -7.12 -7.64
CA GLY A 47 -7.79 -7.52 -7.11
C GLY A 47 -6.61 -6.85 -7.81
N ASP A 48 -6.70 -6.67 -9.13
CA ASP A 48 -5.67 -5.97 -9.92
C ASP A 48 -5.79 -4.46 -9.74
N GLU A 49 -7.01 -3.92 -9.71
CA GLU A 49 -7.25 -2.49 -9.49
C GLU A 49 -6.65 -2.03 -8.15
N LEU A 50 -6.80 -2.83 -7.07
CA LEU A 50 -6.20 -2.53 -5.77
C LEU A 50 -4.67 -2.64 -5.78
N SER A 51 -4.10 -3.63 -6.48
CA SER A 51 -2.64 -3.70 -6.62
C SER A 51 -2.09 -2.51 -7.41
N ASP A 52 -2.78 -2.08 -8.46
CA ASP A 52 -2.38 -0.92 -9.28
C ASP A 52 -2.45 0.38 -8.45
N MET A 53 -3.47 0.53 -7.61
CA MET A 53 -3.57 1.66 -6.67
C MET A 53 -2.43 1.66 -5.67
N LEU A 54 -2.14 0.52 -5.01
CA LEU A 54 -1.05 0.46 -4.05
C LEU A 54 0.30 0.70 -4.71
N THR A 55 0.54 0.13 -5.90
CA THR A 55 1.73 0.41 -6.72
C THR A 55 1.86 1.90 -7.02
N SER A 56 0.77 2.56 -7.41
CA SER A 56 0.77 4.00 -7.71
C SER A 56 1.12 4.85 -6.48
N GLU A 57 0.53 4.55 -5.33
CA GLU A 57 0.84 5.24 -4.07
C GLU A 57 2.31 5.02 -3.70
N LEU A 58 2.82 3.78 -3.74
CA LEU A 58 4.21 3.46 -3.40
C LEU A 58 5.24 4.14 -4.34
N VAL A 59 4.95 4.19 -5.64
CA VAL A 59 5.78 4.92 -6.62
C VAL A 59 5.77 6.41 -6.32
N SER A 60 4.60 6.99 -5.99
CA SER A 60 4.48 8.42 -5.69
C SER A 60 5.25 8.87 -4.45
N MET A 61 5.55 7.94 -3.53
CA MET A 61 6.33 8.22 -2.33
C MET A 61 7.84 8.31 -2.58
N GLU A 62 8.33 7.86 -3.74
CA GLU A 62 9.76 7.87 -4.13
C GLU A 62 10.71 7.17 -3.14
N SER A 63 10.16 6.39 -2.22
CA SER A 63 10.89 5.73 -1.12
C SER A 63 11.19 4.25 -1.41
N PHE A 64 10.71 3.74 -2.54
CA PHE A 64 10.80 2.34 -2.95
C PHE A 64 11.23 2.21 -4.42
N ASP A 65 11.96 1.14 -4.73
CA ASP A 65 12.16 0.68 -6.11
C ASP A 65 11.04 -0.32 -6.44
N VAL A 66 9.91 0.20 -6.92
CA VAL A 66 8.70 -0.59 -7.17
C VAL A 66 8.80 -1.31 -8.52
N LEU A 67 8.64 -2.62 -8.49
CA LEU A 67 8.82 -3.49 -9.65
C LEU A 67 7.48 -4.03 -10.15
N GLU A 68 7.30 -3.98 -11.47
CA GLU A 68 6.12 -4.52 -12.15
C GLU A 68 6.03 -6.05 -11.97
N ARG A 69 4.82 -6.52 -11.69
CA ARG A 69 4.52 -7.95 -11.45
C ARG A 69 3.34 -8.45 -12.28
N LYS A 70 2.35 -7.60 -12.52
CA LYS A 70 1.18 -7.90 -13.32
C LYS A 70 1.54 -7.99 -14.80
N GLU A 71 2.27 -7.00 -15.30
CA GLU A 71 2.61 -6.88 -16.73
C GLU A 71 4.04 -7.33 -17.07
N ILE A 72 4.67 -8.14 -16.21
CA ILE A 72 6.07 -8.57 -16.40
C ILE A 72 6.29 -9.35 -17.72
N ASN A 73 5.27 -10.05 -18.20
CA ASN A 73 5.34 -10.79 -19.47
C ASN A 73 5.47 -9.84 -20.68
N ALA A 74 4.89 -8.64 -20.62
CA ALA A 74 5.07 -7.64 -21.67
C ALA A 74 6.52 -7.15 -21.71
N VAL A 75 7.14 -6.95 -20.54
CA VAL A 75 8.56 -6.57 -20.43
C VAL A 75 9.48 -7.68 -20.96
N LEU A 76 9.18 -8.94 -20.63
CA LEU A 76 9.92 -10.08 -21.17
C LEU A 76 9.80 -10.16 -22.70
N SER A 77 8.59 -9.98 -23.23
CA SER A 77 8.34 -9.99 -24.67
C SER A 77 9.07 -8.86 -25.41
N GLU A 78 9.23 -7.68 -24.79
CA GLU A 78 10.00 -6.57 -25.34
C GLU A 78 11.51 -6.89 -25.41
N GLN A 79 12.04 -7.57 -24.38
CA GLN A 79 13.44 -8.05 -24.42
C GLN A 79 13.63 -9.10 -25.53
N ASP A 80 12.69 -10.03 -25.69
CA ASP A 80 12.71 -11.03 -26.76
C ASP A 80 12.61 -10.37 -28.16
N LEU A 81 11.81 -9.31 -28.28
CA LEU A 81 11.71 -8.52 -29.50
C LEU A 81 13.03 -7.81 -29.85
N GLY A 82 13.70 -7.24 -28.84
CA GLY A 82 15.03 -6.65 -28.98
C GLY A 82 16.09 -7.64 -29.47
N GLU A 83 15.99 -8.91 -29.06
CA GLU A 83 16.89 -9.98 -29.51
C GLU A 83 16.52 -10.58 -30.86
N SER A 84 15.29 -10.37 -31.34
CA SER A 84 14.85 -10.84 -32.66
C SER A 84 15.54 -10.13 -33.84
N GLY A 85 16.30 -9.05 -33.58
CA GLY A 85 16.97 -8.25 -34.60
C GLY A 85 16.05 -7.28 -35.36
N ARG A 86 14.80 -7.09 -34.89
CA ARG A 86 13.81 -6.20 -35.52
C ARG A 86 13.79 -4.78 -34.96
N ILE A 87 14.45 -4.54 -33.82
CA ILE A 87 14.50 -3.26 -33.12
C ILE A 87 15.88 -2.62 -33.31
N ASP A 88 15.94 -1.30 -33.26
CA ASP A 88 17.19 -0.54 -33.26
C ASP A 88 18.12 -1.01 -32.12
N PRO A 89 19.35 -1.45 -32.42
CA PRO A 89 20.32 -1.90 -31.41
C PRO A 89 20.63 -0.87 -30.31
N GLU A 90 20.48 0.43 -30.57
CA GLU A 90 20.75 1.47 -29.57
C GLU A 90 19.64 1.61 -28.53
N THR A 91 18.41 1.24 -28.90
CA THR A 91 17.22 1.40 -28.04
C THR A 91 16.69 0.07 -27.49
N LYS A 92 17.24 -1.07 -27.93
CA LYS A 92 16.74 -2.39 -27.51
C LYS A 92 16.84 -2.60 -26.00
N ALA A 93 15.80 -3.19 -25.42
CA ALA A 93 15.81 -3.61 -24.02
C ALA A 93 16.87 -4.70 -23.80
N GLN A 94 17.75 -4.50 -22.82
CA GLN A 94 18.84 -5.45 -22.55
C GLN A 94 18.33 -6.67 -21.78
N LEU A 95 18.74 -7.86 -22.24
CA LEU A 95 18.54 -9.10 -21.51
C LEU A 95 19.18 -9.07 -20.11
N ARG A 96 18.59 -9.84 -19.20
CA ARG A 96 19.09 -10.05 -17.81
C ARG A 96 19.19 -8.76 -16.98
N LYS A 97 18.49 -7.69 -17.38
CA LYS A 97 18.39 -6.44 -16.61
C LYS A 97 17.11 -6.30 -15.78
N ILE A 98 16.23 -7.30 -15.80
CA ILE A 98 15.04 -7.33 -14.94
C ILE A 98 15.49 -7.46 -13.48
N LYS A 99 15.13 -6.47 -12.66
CA LYS A 99 15.42 -6.50 -11.22
C LYS A 99 14.54 -7.54 -10.51
N GLY A 100 15.12 -8.27 -9.57
CA GLY A 100 14.37 -9.08 -8.62
C GLY A 100 13.80 -8.21 -7.50
N ALA A 101 12.55 -8.46 -7.10
CA ALA A 101 12.01 -7.86 -5.87
C ALA A 101 12.66 -8.57 -4.68
N ARG A 102 13.07 -7.81 -3.67
CA ARG A 102 13.48 -8.34 -2.37
C ARG A 102 12.25 -8.71 -1.54
N TYR A 103 11.20 -7.91 -1.64
CA TYR A 103 9.94 -8.15 -0.94
C TYR A 103 8.76 -8.22 -1.90
N LEU A 104 7.83 -9.13 -1.62
CA LEU A 104 6.51 -9.15 -2.24
C LEU A 104 5.47 -8.69 -1.21
N ILE A 105 4.63 -7.76 -1.63
CA ILE A 105 3.54 -7.24 -0.83
C ILE A 105 2.27 -7.98 -1.25
N ALA A 106 1.69 -8.74 -0.32
CA ALA A 106 0.42 -9.43 -0.52
C ALA A 106 -0.67 -8.74 0.31
N GLY A 107 -1.79 -8.41 -0.32
CA GLY A 107 -2.96 -7.82 0.34
C GLY A 107 -4.18 -8.74 0.25
N THR A 108 -4.90 -8.90 1.36
CA THR A 108 -6.16 -9.63 1.42
C THR A 108 -7.23 -8.78 2.08
N VAL A 109 -8.33 -8.51 1.38
CA VAL A 109 -9.52 -7.92 1.99
C VAL A 109 -10.14 -8.99 2.91
N SER A 110 -9.98 -8.81 4.22
CA SER A 110 -10.33 -9.80 5.24
C SER A 110 -11.66 -9.51 5.94
N SER A 111 -12.08 -8.24 5.95
CA SER A 111 -13.40 -7.86 6.46
C SER A 111 -14.00 -6.72 5.65
N TYR A 112 -15.31 -6.78 5.45
CA TYR A 112 -16.08 -5.70 4.84
C TYR A 112 -17.46 -5.66 5.49
N GLU A 113 -17.86 -4.49 5.96
CA GLU A 113 -19.22 -4.24 6.47
C GLU A 113 -19.73 -2.93 5.89
N GLU A 114 -20.96 -2.95 5.38
CA GLU A 114 -21.64 -1.76 4.91
C GLU A 114 -22.98 -1.64 5.62
N ASN A 115 -23.10 -0.62 6.46
CA ASN A 115 -24.35 -0.31 7.13
C ASN A 115 -25.08 0.74 6.30
N THR A 116 -26.00 0.28 5.45
CA THR A 116 -27.04 1.12 4.87
C THR A 116 -28.19 1.17 5.86
N SER A 117 -28.29 2.24 6.65
CA SER A 117 -29.47 2.49 7.47
C SER A 117 -30.66 2.81 6.53
N GLY A 118 -31.32 1.77 6.04
CA GLY A 118 -32.37 1.83 5.02
C GLY A 118 -33.37 0.67 5.05
N GLY A 119 -33.50 -0.05 6.17
CA GLY A 119 -34.57 -1.02 6.39
C GLY A 119 -35.84 -0.37 6.96
N GLU A 120 -36.91 -0.33 6.16
CA GLU A 120 -38.35 -0.36 6.52
C GLU A 120 -38.85 0.36 7.80
N GLY A 121 -38.40 1.58 8.10
CA GLY A 121 -38.85 2.29 9.32
C GLY A 121 -38.95 3.81 9.23
N GLY A 122 -38.93 4.39 8.04
CA GLY A 122 -39.05 5.85 7.87
C GLY A 122 -40.50 6.31 7.77
N ILE A 123 -40.95 7.17 8.68
CA ILE A 123 -42.23 7.87 8.55
C ILE A 123 -42.09 8.90 7.42
N SER A 124 -42.64 8.59 6.25
CA SER A 124 -42.78 9.53 5.15
C SER A 124 -44.06 10.36 5.36
N PHE A 125 -43.92 11.55 5.97
CA PHE A 125 -45.03 12.51 6.04
C PHE A 125 -44.80 13.65 5.06
N LYS A 126 -45.67 13.76 4.05
CA LYS A 126 -45.77 14.92 3.13
C LYS A 126 -44.45 15.29 2.41
N GLY A 127 -43.77 14.28 1.84
CA GLY A 127 -42.61 14.49 0.94
C GLY A 127 -41.30 14.93 1.60
N ILE A 128 -41.26 15.12 2.93
CA ILE A 128 -40.03 15.45 3.67
C ILE A 128 -39.67 14.24 4.53
N GLY A 129 -38.71 13.44 4.07
CA GLY A 129 -38.11 12.37 4.86
C GLY A 129 -37.11 12.95 5.86
N LEU A 130 -37.49 13.00 7.14
CA LEU A 130 -36.60 13.40 8.24
C LEU A 130 -35.87 12.15 8.78
N GLY A 131 -34.90 11.67 8.01
CA GLY A 131 -34.07 10.51 8.34
C GLY A 131 -32.72 10.62 7.63
N GLY A 132 -31.70 11.10 8.34
CA GLY A 132 -30.36 11.27 7.79
C GLY A 132 -29.74 9.91 7.45
N LYS A 133 -29.53 9.63 6.16
CA LYS A 133 -28.82 8.46 5.65
C LYS A 133 -27.35 8.52 6.09
N LYS A 134 -27.02 7.84 7.19
CA LYS A 134 -25.62 7.68 7.63
C LYS A 134 -25.08 6.37 7.05
N ASP A 135 -24.83 6.38 5.75
CA ASP A 135 -24.15 5.27 5.10
C ASP A 135 -22.71 5.19 5.63
N LYS A 136 -22.38 4.07 6.28
CA LYS A 136 -21.04 3.78 6.79
C LYS A 136 -20.51 2.52 6.13
N ALA A 137 -19.25 2.57 5.72
CA ALA A 137 -18.53 1.39 5.27
C ALA A 137 -17.30 1.18 6.13
N TYR A 138 -17.06 -0.07 6.47
CA TYR A 138 -15.89 -0.57 7.15
C TYR A 138 -15.19 -1.59 6.24
N ILE A 139 -13.87 -1.49 6.16
CA ILE A 139 -13.03 -2.45 5.45
C ILE A 139 -11.78 -2.72 6.28
N ALA A 140 -11.35 -3.98 6.28
CA ALA A 140 -10.07 -4.41 6.81
C ALA A 140 -9.28 -5.13 5.72
N VAL A 141 -8.00 -4.79 5.60
CA VAL A 141 -7.06 -5.40 4.68
C VAL A 141 -5.87 -5.94 5.47
N ASP A 142 -5.62 -7.24 5.33
CA ASP A 142 -4.43 -7.89 5.87
C ASP A 142 -3.31 -7.81 4.85
N VAL A 143 -2.22 -7.17 5.23
CA VAL A 143 -1.01 -7.02 4.43
C VAL A 143 0.10 -7.90 4.97
N LYS A 144 0.81 -8.57 4.07
CA LYS A 144 2.00 -9.38 4.38
C LYS A 144 3.16 -8.92 3.51
N VAL A 145 4.33 -8.79 4.12
CA VAL A 145 5.60 -8.54 3.45
C VAL A 145 6.38 -9.84 3.44
N ILE A 146 6.61 -10.38 2.25
CA ILE A 146 7.24 -11.69 2.05
C ILE A 146 8.64 -11.46 1.49
N ASP A 147 9.67 -11.94 2.19
CA ASP A 147 11.04 -11.96 1.68
C ASP A 147 11.15 -13.02 0.57
N THR A 148 11.59 -12.61 -0.62
CA THR A 148 11.62 -13.49 -1.81
C THR A 148 12.76 -14.50 -1.77
N THR A 149 13.78 -14.28 -0.94
CA THR A 149 14.93 -15.18 -0.82
C THR A 149 14.60 -16.35 0.10
N THR A 150 13.88 -16.09 1.18
CA THR A 150 13.62 -17.08 2.25
C THR A 150 12.17 -17.58 2.27
N GLY A 151 11.24 -16.86 1.66
CA GLY A 151 9.79 -17.08 1.80
C GLY A 151 9.23 -16.65 3.17
N GLN A 152 10.05 -16.05 4.04
CA GLN A 152 9.62 -15.61 5.36
C GLN A 152 8.68 -14.40 5.24
N ILE A 153 7.57 -14.43 6.00
CA ILE A 153 6.77 -13.22 6.25
C ILE A 153 7.55 -12.37 7.27
N VAL A 154 8.25 -11.35 6.78
CA VAL A 154 9.10 -10.47 7.61
C VAL A 154 8.29 -9.37 8.30
N ASP A 155 7.09 -9.08 7.78
CA ASP A 155 6.16 -8.17 8.40
C ASP A 155 4.71 -8.47 8.02
N ALA A 156 3.76 -8.17 8.91
CA ALA A 156 2.34 -8.32 8.64
C ALA A 156 1.50 -7.34 9.47
N LYS A 157 0.43 -6.83 8.87
CA LYS A 157 -0.43 -5.82 9.49
C LYS A 157 -1.85 -5.89 8.95
N THR A 158 -2.83 -5.74 9.83
CA THR A 158 -4.22 -5.45 9.44
C THR A 158 -4.42 -3.94 9.45
N ILE A 159 -4.79 -3.37 8.29
CA ILE A 159 -5.16 -1.96 8.14
C ILE A 159 -6.68 -1.89 8.01
N GLU A 160 -7.30 -1.14 8.92
CA GLU A 160 -8.74 -0.95 8.99
C GLU A 160 -9.11 0.49 8.63
N ALA A 161 -10.12 0.67 7.77
CA ALA A 161 -10.68 1.98 7.45
C ALA A 161 -12.20 2.00 7.65
N ASN A 162 -12.67 3.10 8.23
CA ASN A 162 -14.09 3.38 8.42
C ASN A 162 -14.41 4.69 7.70
N ALA A 163 -15.33 4.65 6.74
CA ALA A 163 -15.80 5.85 6.05
C ALA A 163 -17.28 6.10 6.34
N SER A 164 -17.66 7.36 6.49
CA SER A 164 -19.05 7.80 6.59
C SER A 164 -19.36 8.88 5.55
N SER A 165 -20.63 9.01 5.18
CA SER A 165 -21.08 10.01 4.20
C SER A 165 -20.69 11.45 4.54
N SER A 166 -20.55 11.80 5.83
CA SER A 166 -20.29 13.18 6.31
C SER A 166 -18.82 13.54 6.52
N ALA A 167 -17.89 12.57 6.57
CA ALA A 167 -16.47 12.83 6.79
C ALA A 167 -15.74 12.92 5.44
N VAL A 168 -15.85 14.07 4.76
CA VAL A 168 -14.99 14.38 3.61
C VAL A 168 -13.77 15.14 4.12
N GLY A 169 -12.64 14.45 4.27
CA GLY A 169 -11.35 15.09 4.44
C GLY A 169 -10.92 15.75 3.12
N VAL A 170 -10.49 17.00 3.18
CA VAL A 170 -9.93 17.76 2.06
C VAL A 170 -8.61 17.10 1.66
N GLY A 171 -8.65 16.18 0.69
CA GLY A 171 -7.48 15.42 0.22
C GLY A 171 -7.82 14.04 -0.35
N LEU A 172 -8.85 13.37 0.16
CA LEU A 172 -9.26 12.02 -0.31
C LEU A 172 -10.09 12.04 -1.61
N SER A 173 -10.51 13.22 -2.06
CA SER A 173 -11.46 13.43 -3.16
C SER A 173 -10.83 13.64 -4.54
N LYS A 174 -9.49 13.65 -4.68
CA LYS A 174 -8.82 14.07 -5.93
C LYS A 174 -8.40 12.95 -6.90
N GLY A 175 -8.50 11.67 -6.54
CA GLY A 175 -8.25 10.57 -7.48
C GLY A 175 -9.49 9.73 -7.74
N SER A 176 -9.66 9.29 -8.97
CA SER A 176 -10.72 8.39 -9.36
C SER A 176 -10.15 6.98 -9.53
N PHE A 177 -10.82 5.99 -8.95
CA PHE A 177 -10.63 4.59 -9.32
C PHE A 177 -10.96 4.41 -10.79
N SER A 178 -10.16 3.61 -11.49
CA SER A 178 -10.44 3.10 -12.82
C SER A 178 -11.20 1.77 -12.72
N GLY A 179 -11.72 1.27 -13.85
CA GLY A 179 -12.34 -0.05 -13.90
C GLY A 179 -13.65 -0.19 -13.10
N ASN A 180 -13.86 -1.37 -12.52
CA ASN A 180 -15.09 -1.72 -11.83
C ASN A 180 -15.27 -0.96 -10.51
N LEU A 181 -14.18 -0.51 -9.87
CA LEU A 181 -14.26 0.28 -8.65
C LEU A 181 -14.68 1.75 -8.90
N SER A 182 -14.66 2.23 -10.15
CA SER A 182 -15.07 3.60 -10.50
C SER A 182 -16.51 3.94 -10.05
N LYS A 183 -17.40 2.95 -10.06
CA LYS A 183 -18.80 3.06 -9.59
C LYS A 183 -18.90 3.38 -8.09
N TYR A 184 -17.84 3.12 -7.33
CA TYR A 184 -17.77 3.28 -5.89
C TYR A 184 -16.97 4.52 -5.46
N ASN A 185 -16.41 5.29 -6.40
CA ASN A 185 -15.56 6.48 -6.12
C ASN A 185 -16.12 7.44 -5.06
N LYS A 186 -17.44 7.65 -5.07
CA LYS A 186 -18.12 8.60 -4.17
C LYS A 186 -18.84 7.92 -3.01
N THR A 187 -18.86 6.59 -2.94
CA THR A 187 -19.52 5.84 -1.88
C THR A 187 -18.64 5.78 -0.63
N PRO A 188 -19.20 5.54 0.56
CA PRO A 188 -18.41 5.23 1.73
C PRO A 188 -17.45 4.05 1.50
N ALA A 189 -17.89 3.01 0.79
CA ALA A 189 -17.05 1.87 0.45
C ALA A 189 -15.79 2.28 -0.31
N GLY A 190 -15.93 3.07 -1.39
CA GLY A 190 -14.79 3.55 -2.14
C GLY A 190 -13.85 4.43 -1.31
N LYS A 191 -14.40 5.32 -0.47
CA LYS A 191 -13.58 6.14 0.43
C LYS A 191 -12.77 5.28 1.41
N ALA A 192 -13.40 4.25 1.98
CA ALA A 192 -12.74 3.34 2.92
C ALA A 192 -11.64 2.53 2.23
N ILE A 193 -11.90 2.01 1.02
CA ILE A 193 -10.92 1.29 0.21
C ILE A 193 -9.69 2.17 -0.07
N ARG A 194 -9.90 3.41 -0.53
CA ARG A 194 -8.78 4.32 -0.80
C ARG A 194 -7.97 4.62 0.45
N ALA A 195 -8.65 4.91 1.56
CA ALA A 195 -7.98 5.19 2.83
C ALA A 195 -7.13 3.99 3.27
N CYS A 196 -7.62 2.76 3.13
CA CYS A 196 -6.84 1.56 3.39
C CYS A 196 -5.58 1.50 2.52
N ILE A 197 -5.67 1.72 1.20
CA ILE A 197 -4.50 1.67 0.32
C ILE A 197 -3.43 2.71 0.72
N ILE A 198 -3.84 3.95 1.00
CA ILE A 198 -2.93 5.01 1.47
C ILE A 198 -2.26 4.61 2.78
N TYR A 199 -3.04 4.14 3.77
CA TYR A 199 -2.50 3.71 5.06
C TYR A 199 -1.58 2.49 4.95
N ILE A 200 -1.81 1.60 3.98
CA ILE A 200 -0.89 0.51 3.69
C ILE A 200 0.45 1.06 3.18
N ALA A 201 0.43 1.99 2.23
CA ALA A 201 1.65 2.60 1.70
C ALA A 201 2.45 3.34 2.80
N GLU A 202 1.77 4.15 3.61
CA GLU A 202 2.38 4.85 4.76
C GLU A 202 2.95 3.89 5.81
N TYR A 203 2.25 2.79 6.09
CA TYR A 203 2.74 1.75 6.99
C TYR A 203 4.00 1.07 6.44
N LEU A 204 4.00 0.74 5.14
CA LEU A 204 5.14 0.09 4.49
C LEU A 204 6.36 1.01 4.47
N ASP A 205 6.21 2.30 4.20
CA ASP A 205 7.29 3.30 4.28
C ASP A 205 7.92 3.31 5.68
N CYS A 206 7.08 3.41 6.70
CA CYS A 206 7.54 3.34 8.08
C CYS A 206 8.26 2.03 8.43
N SER A 207 7.68 0.89 8.04
CA SER A 207 8.21 -0.42 8.43
C SER A 207 9.46 -0.82 7.66
N LEU A 208 9.52 -0.54 6.36
CA LEU A 208 10.54 -1.07 5.44
C LEU A 208 11.60 -0.05 5.04
N VAL A 209 11.31 1.25 5.06
CA VAL A 209 12.27 2.31 4.69
C VAL A 209 12.89 2.91 5.95
N LYS A 210 12.06 3.34 6.90
CA LYS A 210 12.55 3.94 8.17
C LYS A 210 12.92 2.89 9.21
N GLY A 211 12.31 1.70 9.10
CA GLY A 211 12.57 0.56 9.96
C GLY A 211 11.66 0.51 11.19
N LYS A 212 11.51 -0.71 11.74
CA LYS A 212 10.55 -0.99 12.83
C LYS A 212 10.79 -0.22 14.14
N ASN A 213 12.01 0.30 14.32
CA ASN A 213 12.42 1.07 15.49
C ASN A 213 12.19 2.59 15.33
N ASP A 214 11.80 3.05 14.14
CA ASP A 214 11.54 4.47 13.89
C ASP A 214 10.31 4.97 14.67
N PRO A 215 10.32 6.21 15.18
CA PRO A 215 9.18 6.82 15.86
C PRO A 215 7.88 6.82 15.04
N CYS A 216 7.95 6.81 13.71
CA CYS A 216 6.75 6.78 12.87
C CYS A 216 5.96 5.46 13.02
N MET A 217 6.56 4.42 13.60
CA MET A 217 5.88 3.16 13.97
C MET A 217 5.05 3.28 15.24
N ASP A 218 5.23 4.33 16.05
CA ASP A 218 4.50 4.52 17.31
C ASP A 218 2.99 4.62 17.07
N GLN A 219 2.57 5.39 16.06
CA GLN A 219 1.16 5.53 15.69
C GLN A 219 0.56 4.17 15.29
N TRP A 220 1.30 3.36 14.52
CA TRP A 220 0.85 2.06 14.06
C TRP A 220 0.75 1.04 15.18
N ARG A 221 1.67 1.11 16.16
CA ARG A 221 1.62 0.31 17.39
C ARG A 221 0.42 0.72 18.26
N GLN A 222 0.12 2.02 18.37
CA GLN A 222 -1.06 2.51 19.09
C GLN A 222 -2.37 2.09 18.42
N ILE A 223 -2.47 2.21 17.09
CA ILE A 223 -3.64 1.78 16.31
C ILE A 223 -3.89 0.29 16.53
N GLU A 224 -2.85 -0.53 16.44
CA GLU A 224 -2.95 -1.98 16.67
C GLU A 224 -3.33 -2.33 18.11
N GLY A 225 -2.77 -1.62 19.09
CA GLY A 225 -3.13 -1.78 20.50
C GLY A 225 -4.61 -1.48 20.75
N LYS A 226 -5.12 -0.38 20.18
CA LYS A 226 -6.54 -0.02 20.26
C LYS A 226 -7.44 -1.06 19.59
N ARG A 227 -7.06 -1.53 18.40
CA ARG A 227 -7.75 -2.57 17.65
C ARG A 227 -7.88 -3.86 18.47
N LYS A 228 -6.76 -4.40 18.94
CA LYS A 228 -6.71 -5.60 19.79
C LYS A 228 -7.52 -5.42 21.08
N ALA A 229 -7.42 -4.26 21.73
CA ALA A 229 -8.18 -3.97 22.94
C ALA A 229 -9.69 -3.93 22.69
N LYS A 230 -10.13 -3.33 21.57
CA LYS A 230 -11.54 -3.33 21.15
C LYS A 230 -12.05 -4.75 20.92
N THR A 231 -11.31 -5.57 20.17
CA THR A 231 -11.66 -6.98 19.91
C THR A 231 -11.74 -7.79 21.20
N LYS A 232 -10.78 -7.62 22.11
CA LYS A 232 -10.80 -8.32 23.41
C LYS A 232 -11.98 -7.88 24.28
N LYS A 233 -12.33 -6.60 24.29
CA LYS A 233 -13.49 -6.08 25.06
C LYS A 233 -14.83 -6.58 24.54
N SER A 234 -14.93 -6.91 23.24
CA SER A 234 -16.15 -7.44 22.64
C SER A 234 -16.37 -8.94 22.87
N ILE A 235 -15.41 -9.64 23.48
CA ILE A 235 -15.46 -11.08 23.71
C ILE A 235 -15.51 -11.33 25.22
N LYS A 236 -16.47 -12.12 25.70
CA LYS A 236 -16.38 -12.74 27.02
C LYS A 236 -15.56 -14.01 26.89
N LEU A 237 -14.43 -14.06 27.59
CA LEU A 237 -13.68 -15.29 27.77
C LEU A 237 -14.20 -15.90 29.08
N ASP A 238 -14.93 -17.01 28.96
CA ASP A 238 -15.34 -17.84 30.11
C ASP A 238 -14.13 -18.59 30.71
#